data_AF-A0A8C1EVP1-F1
#
_entry.id   AF-A0A8C1EVP1-F1
#
_cell.length_a   1.000
_cell.length_b   1.000
_cell.length_c   1.000
_cell.angle_alpha   90.00
_cell.angle_beta   90.00
_cell.angle_gamma   90.00
#
_symmetry.space_group_name_H-M   'P 1'
#
loop_
_entity.id
_entity.type
_entity.pdbx_description
1 polymer ?
#
loop_
_entity_poly.entity_id
_entity_poly.type
_entity_poly.pdbx_seq_one_letter_code
_entity_poly.pdbx_strand_id
1 'polypeptide(L)'
;MGDYKYPGWRTYIIYHGTTMKNALRIQREGFRCSYDGMLGPGVYRSRDKEKASHYPKYVNGQHLAIIIVRVRVAKVKRIDYQGHPLQKTLYQHGYDTAWVPAN
;
A
#
# COMPACT_ATOMS: atom_id res chain seq x y z
N MET A 1 32.01 -2.75 -12.20
CA MET A 1 30.87 -1.82 -12.34
C MET A 1 29.60 -2.61 -12.03
N GLY A 2 29.19 -2.67 -10.77
CA GLY A 2 28.04 -1.90 -10.30
C GLY A 2 27.13 -2.80 -9.47
N ASP A 3 27.48 -3.00 -8.19
CA ASP A 3 26.68 -3.75 -7.24
C ASP A 3 25.34 -3.06 -6.98
N TYR A 4 24.31 -3.39 -7.76
CA TYR A 4 22.93 -3.04 -7.42
C TYR A 4 22.49 -3.88 -6.22
N LYS A 5 22.91 -3.47 -5.02
CA LYS A 5 22.35 -3.96 -3.75
C LYS A 5 20.86 -3.58 -3.71
N TYR A 6 19.98 -4.47 -4.15
CA TYR A 6 18.54 -4.33 -3.88
C TYR A 6 18.34 -4.27 -2.37
N PRO A 7 17.92 -3.15 -1.76
CA PRO A 7 17.80 -3.04 -0.32
C PRO A 7 16.47 -3.66 0.13
N GLY A 8 16.28 -4.96 -0.14
CA GLY A 8 15.07 -5.77 0.14
C GLY A 8 14.71 -5.93 1.63
N TRP A 9 15.24 -5.06 2.47
CA TRP A 9 15.24 -5.13 3.92
C TRP A 9 14.77 -3.83 4.56
N ARG A 10 14.33 -2.86 3.74
CA ARG A 10 13.77 -1.62 4.27
C ARG A 10 12.40 -1.91 4.88
N THR A 11 12.25 -1.46 6.11
CA THR A 11 11.02 -1.55 6.87
C THR A 11 10.53 -0.14 7.16
N TYR A 12 9.25 0.12 6.87
CA TYR A 12 8.63 1.43 7.08
C TYR A 12 7.44 1.32 8.01
N ILE A 13 7.17 2.39 8.74
CA ILE A 13 5.86 2.63 9.33
C ILE A 13 4.98 3.21 8.23
N ILE A 14 3.87 2.53 7.96
CA ILE A 14 2.92 2.90 6.90
C ILE A 14 1.51 2.92 7.52
N TYR A 15 0.67 3.82 7.06
CA TYR A 15 -0.68 4.06 7.56
C TYR A 15 -1.72 3.53 6.58
N HIS A 16 -2.78 2.92 7.12
CA HIS A 16 -3.96 2.49 6.38
C HIS A 16 -5.21 3.10 7.02
N GLY A 17 -5.82 4.07 6.34
CA GLY A 17 -7.12 4.60 6.74
C GLY A 17 -8.23 3.70 6.25
N THR A 18 -9.17 3.41 7.14
CA THR A 18 -10.35 2.60 6.84
C THR A 18 -11.47 2.93 7.83
N THR A 19 -12.64 2.30 7.70
CA THR A 19 -13.71 2.45 8.70
C THR A 19 -13.35 1.68 9.98
N MET A 20 -13.85 2.12 11.14
CA MET A 20 -13.60 1.44 12.42
C MET A 20 -14.00 -0.05 12.38
N LYS A 21 -15.13 -0.36 11.74
CA LYS A 21 -15.58 -1.74 11.50
C LYS A 21 -14.54 -2.57 10.75
N ASN A 22 -13.97 -2.01 9.69
CA ASN A 22 -12.93 -2.68 8.91
C ASN A 22 -11.60 -2.77 9.68
N ALA A 23 -11.26 -1.76 10.49
CA ALA A 23 -10.06 -1.80 11.31
C ALA A 23 -10.11 -2.94 12.34
N LEU A 24 -11.24 -3.09 13.05
CA LEU A 24 -11.47 -4.20 13.98
C LEU A 24 -11.47 -5.56 13.27
N ARG A 25 -11.95 -5.61 12.03
CA ARG A 25 -11.89 -6.82 11.21
C ARG A 25 -10.45 -7.16 10.82
N ILE A 26 -9.68 -6.20 10.34
CA ILE A 26 -8.26 -6.37 9.97
C ILE A 26 -7.44 -6.78 11.20
N GLN A 27 -7.74 -6.25 12.37
CA GLN A 27 -7.05 -6.63 13.61
C GLN A 27 -7.27 -8.11 13.96
N ARG A 28 -8.48 -8.66 13.71
CA ARG A 28 -8.79 -10.08 13.98
C ARG A 28 -8.36 -11.04 12.87
N GLU A 29 -8.56 -10.64 11.62
CA GLU A 29 -8.44 -11.52 10.45
C GLU A 29 -7.17 -11.26 9.62
N GLY A 30 -6.45 -10.17 9.90
CA GLY A 30 -5.38 -9.67 9.06
C GLY A 30 -5.88 -8.87 7.84
N PHE A 31 -4.94 -8.36 7.05
CA PHE A 31 -5.25 -7.68 5.80
C PHE A 31 -5.71 -8.66 4.74
N ARG A 32 -6.70 -8.25 3.94
CA ARG A 32 -7.14 -8.99 2.74
C ARG A 32 -6.78 -8.20 1.50
N CYS A 33 -6.26 -8.90 0.50
CA CYS A 33 -5.96 -8.34 -0.81
C CYS A 33 -7.27 -7.85 -1.48
N SER A 34 -7.26 -6.63 -2.04
CA SER A 34 -8.36 -6.20 -2.91
C SER A 34 -8.35 -7.03 -4.20
N TYR A 35 -9.51 -7.15 -4.85
CA TYR A 35 -9.60 -7.84 -6.14
C TYR A 35 -8.94 -7.07 -7.29
N ASP A 36 -9.00 -5.74 -7.26
CA ASP A 36 -8.35 -4.87 -8.25
C ASP A 36 -8.02 -3.51 -7.61
N GLY A 37 -7.40 -2.63 -8.39
CA GLY A 37 -7.13 -1.24 -8.07
C GLY A 37 -6.22 -0.61 -9.12
N MET A 38 -5.77 0.62 -8.85
CA MET A 38 -4.84 1.33 -9.74
C MET A 38 -3.58 0.51 -10.04
N LEU A 39 -3.04 -0.22 -9.06
CA LEU A 39 -1.83 -1.03 -9.17
C LEU A 39 -2.14 -2.54 -9.23
N GLY A 40 -3.40 -2.89 -9.53
CA GLY A 40 -3.90 -4.26 -9.47
C GLY A 40 -4.31 -4.71 -8.06
N PRO A 41 -4.51 -6.02 -7.86
CA PRO A 41 -4.84 -6.60 -6.56
C PRO A 41 -3.77 -6.24 -5.51
N GLY A 42 -4.19 -5.76 -4.34
CA GLY A 42 -3.22 -5.48 -3.28
C GLY A 42 -3.80 -4.86 -2.01
N VAL A 43 -2.90 -4.50 -1.09
CA VAL A 43 -3.21 -3.73 0.12
C VAL A 43 -2.60 -2.34 -0.01
N TYR A 44 -3.46 -1.33 -0.14
CA TYR A 44 -3.07 0.05 -0.40
C TYR A 44 -2.88 0.83 0.90
N ARG A 45 -1.73 1.50 1.01
CA ARG A 45 -1.27 2.16 2.23
C ARG A 45 -0.41 3.38 1.88
N SER A 46 -0.28 4.32 2.82
CA SER A 46 0.46 5.57 2.62
C SER A 46 1.54 5.77 3.69
N ARG A 47 2.70 6.33 3.31
CA ARG A 47 3.72 6.78 4.30
C ARG A 47 3.32 8.08 4.99
N ASP A 48 2.37 8.79 4.41
CA ASP A 48 1.76 10.00 4.95
C ASP A 48 0.46 9.63 5.69
N LYS A 49 0.42 9.98 6.98
CA LYS A 49 -0.70 9.71 7.90
C LYS A 49 -1.93 10.54 7.54
N GLU A 50 -1.76 11.81 7.20
CA GLU A 50 -2.85 12.71 6.82
C GLU A 50 -3.47 12.22 5.53
N LYS A 51 -2.66 11.84 4.53
CA LYS A 51 -3.20 11.20 3.32
C LYS A 51 -3.98 9.93 3.63
N ALA A 52 -3.50 9.09 4.56
CA ALA A 52 -4.22 7.87 4.93
C ALA A 52 -5.54 8.18 5.65
N SER A 53 -5.60 9.20 6.50
CA SER A 53 -6.80 9.53 7.30
C SER A 53 -8.01 9.94 6.47
N HIS A 54 -7.81 10.35 5.21
CA HIS A 54 -8.89 10.72 4.28
C HIS A 54 -9.59 9.50 3.64
N TYR A 55 -9.19 8.26 3.98
CA TYR A 55 -9.79 7.06 3.41
C TYR A 55 -10.68 6.28 4.40
N PRO A 56 -11.82 5.74 3.93
CA PRO A 56 -12.40 5.95 2.60
C PRO A 56 -12.90 7.40 2.39
N LYS A 57 -12.84 7.90 1.14
CA LYS A 57 -13.24 9.28 0.79
C LYS A 57 -14.73 9.57 1.01
N TYR A 58 -15.56 8.54 0.91
CA TYR A 58 -17.01 8.63 1.08
C TYR A 58 -17.40 7.76 2.27
N VAL A 59 -17.94 8.39 3.31
CA VAL A 59 -18.26 7.73 4.57
C VAL A 59 -19.66 8.14 4.99
N ASN A 60 -20.60 7.19 4.98
CA ASN A 60 -21.97 7.43 5.41
C ASN A 60 -22.07 7.38 6.94
N GLY A 61 -21.52 8.40 7.62
CA GLY A 61 -21.58 8.56 9.08
C GLY A 61 -20.79 7.52 9.88
N GLN A 62 -19.97 6.69 9.24
CA GLN A 62 -19.13 5.72 9.95
C GLN A 62 -17.90 6.40 10.55
N HIS A 63 -17.51 5.96 11.74
CA HIS A 63 -16.24 6.37 12.34
C HIS A 63 -15.07 5.84 11.53
N LEU A 64 -14.08 6.69 11.30
CA LEU A 64 -12.82 6.34 10.65
C LEU A 64 -11.78 5.91 11.67
N ALA A 65 -10.85 5.07 11.22
CA ALA A 65 -9.72 4.61 12.00
C ALA A 65 -8.46 4.55 11.12
N ILE A 66 -7.30 4.73 11.75
CA ILE A 66 -5.99 4.58 11.11
C ILE A 66 -5.30 3.37 11.74
N ILE A 67 -4.94 2.40 10.91
CA ILE A 67 -4.08 1.29 11.30
C ILE A 67 -2.64 1.67 11.00
N ILE A 68 -1.77 1.56 12.00
CA ILE A 68 -0.32 1.76 11.88
C ILE A 68 0.32 0.39 11.68
N VAL A 69 1.06 0.21 10.59
CA VAL A 69 1.71 -1.07 10.27
C VAL A 69 3.19 -0.90 10.01
N ARG A 70 3.98 -1.85 10.51
CA ARG A 70 5.40 -2.00 10.18
C ARG A 70 5.53 -2.93 8.98
N VAL A 71 5.99 -2.42 7.85
CA VAL A 71 5.98 -3.13 6.56
C VAL A 71 7.39 -3.29 6.02
N ARG A 72 7.82 -4.54 5.80
CA ARG A 72 8.99 -4.85 4.98
C ARG A 72 8.59 -4.78 3.51
N VAL A 73 9.19 -3.85 2.76
CA VAL A 73 8.77 -3.57 1.37
C VAL A 73 9.53 -4.39 0.31
N ALA A 74 10.59 -5.07 0.73
CA ALA A 74 11.41 -5.92 -0.15
C ALA A 74 11.80 -5.21 -1.46
N LYS A 75 11.62 -5.84 -2.63
CA LYS A 75 11.98 -5.24 -3.92
C LYS A 75 10.89 -4.30 -4.41
N VAL A 76 11.16 -3.00 -4.35
CA VAL A 76 10.21 -1.95 -4.70
C VAL A 76 10.33 -1.55 -6.17
N LYS A 77 9.20 -1.45 -6.88
CA LYS A 77 9.10 -0.81 -8.20
C LYS A 77 8.43 0.55 -8.06
N ARG A 78 9.09 1.61 -8.54
CA ARG A 78 8.47 2.93 -8.71
C ARG A 78 7.51 2.90 -9.90
N ILE A 79 6.27 3.34 -9.68
CA ILE A 79 5.22 3.54 -10.69
C ILE A 79 4.81 5.01 -10.62
N ASP A 80 5.31 5.83 -11.53
CA ASP A 80 5.25 7.29 -11.49
C ASP A 80 4.38 7.92 -12.59
N TYR A 81 3.71 7.09 -13.39
CA TYR A 81 2.69 7.53 -14.34
C TYR A 81 1.62 6.44 -14.52
N GLN A 82 0.42 6.87 -14.91
CA GLN A 82 -0.70 5.98 -15.24
C GLN A 82 -0.44 5.29 -16.59
N GLY A 83 -0.74 4.00 -16.68
CA GLY A 83 -0.44 3.17 -17.84
C GLY A 83 0.99 2.60 -17.83
N HIS A 84 1.72 2.67 -16.72
CA HIS A 84 3.07 2.08 -16.64
C HIS A 84 3.00 0.59 -17.02
N PRO A 85 3.92 0.06 -17.86
CA PRO A 85 3.89 -1.35 -18.30
C PRO A 85 3.89 -2.41 -17.20
N LEU A 86 4.30 -2.05 -15.98
CA LEU A 86 4.38 -2.93 -14.81
C LEU A 86 3.34 -2.59 -13.74
N GLN A 87 2.42 -1.66 -14.05
CA GLN A 87 1.46 -1.10 -13.10
C GLN A 87 0.62 -2.18 -12.40
N LYS A 88 0.19 -3.21 -13.15
CA LYS A 88 -0.61 -4.34 -12.63
C LYS A 88 0.13 -5.68 -12.61
N THR A 89 1.36 -5.75 -13.10
CA THR A 89 2.09 -7.01 -13.36
C THR A 89 3.43 -7.11 -12.62
N LEU A 90 3.77 -6.16 -11.74
CA LEU A 90 5.04 -6.11 -11.03
C LEU A 90 5.49 -7.44 -10.38
N TYR A 91 4.57 -8.24 -9.84
CA TYR A 91 4.86 -9.54 -9.22
C TYR A 91 5.38 -10.55 -10.24
N GLN A 92 4.89 -10.52 -11.48
CA GLN A 92 5.36 -11.36 -12.59
C GLN A 92 6.81 -11.03 -12.97
N HIS A 93 7.25 -9.81 -12.63
CA HIS A 93 8.61 -9.34 -12.86
C HIS A 93 9.48 -9.37 -11.60
N GLY A 94 9.05 -10.10 -10.56
CA GLY A 94 9.82 -10.35 -9.35
C GLY A 94 9.96 -9.15 -8.42
N TYR A 95 9.02 -8.19 -8.47
CA TYR A 95 8.91 -7.11 -7.50
C TYR A 95 7.85 -7.44 -6.44
N ASP A 96 8.06 -6.96 -5.21
CA ASP A 96 7.19 -7.23 -4.07
C ASP A 96 6.25 -6.06 -3.76
N THR A 97 6.67 -4.83 -4.06
CA THR A 97 5.92 -3.62 -3.69
C THR A 97 5.95 -2.59 -4.81
N ALA A 98 4.79 -2.02 -5.15
CA ALA A 98 4.71 -0.80 -5.94
C ALA A 98 4.84 0.44 -5.05
N TRP A 99 5.58 1.44 -5.50
CA TRP A 99 5.61 2.76 -4.87
C TRP A 99 5.25 3.84 -5.89
N VAL A 100 4.21 4.62 -5.56
CA VAL A 100 3.84 5.82 -6.31
C VAL A 100 4.40 7.03 -5.55
N PRO A 101 5.25 7.86 -6.17
CA PRO A 101 5.74 9.07 -5.53
C PRO A 101 4.58 10.04 -5.23
N ALA A 102 4.76 10.92 -4.25
CA ALA A 102 3.86 12.06 -4.11
C ALA A 102 4.04 12.97 -5.32
N ASN A 103 2.94 13.57 -5.79
CA ASN A 103 2.98 14.64 -6.77
C ASN A 103 3.30 15.96 -6.07
#